data_AF-A0A350Y5E1-F1
#
_entry.id   AF-A0A350Y5E1-F1
#
_cell.length_a   1.000
_cell.length_b   1.000
_cell.length_c   1.000
_cell.angle_alpha   90.00
_cell.angle_beta   90.00
_cell.angle_gamma   90.00
#
_symmetry.space_group_name_H-M   'P 1'
#
loop_
_entity.id
_entity.type
_entity.pdbx_description
1 polymer ?
#
loop_
_entity_poly.entity_id
_entity_poly.type
_entity_poly.pdbx_seq_one_letter_code
_entity_poly.pdbx_strand_id
1 'polypeptide(L)'
;MLDPIITPVLAAPIAKIILDKLYEGAGSKLGEKLVEAASAQIQKLGQVVWNWCFKGKPRADKVLEAAAKGSEPELKQIQDYLLKEMENPEFVSMVQPIAQEIYQVLVRFDEVNARNVQQIFTGQGLQVNDPKSQVIQTGSNAKFYFGAQPED
;
A
#
# COMPACT_ATOMS: atom_id res chain seq x y z
N MET A 1 -3.21 4.07 -33.42
CA MET A 1 -2.26 4.82 -32.58
C MET A 1 -2.34 4.19 -31.19
N LEU A 2 -1.24 3.66 -30.66
CA LEU A 2 -1.24 3.06 -29.31
C LEU A 2 -1.49 4.18 -28.29
N ASP A 3 -2.52 4.01 -27.45
CA ASP A 3 -2.77 4.95 -26.37
C ASP A 3 -1.53 5.03 -25.47
N PRO A 4 -1.10 6.23 -25.05
CA PRO A 4 0.07 6.36 -24.19
C PRO A 4 -0.20 5.62 -22.88
N ILE A 5 0.65 4.63 -22.61
CA ILE A 5 0.64 3.87 -21.36
C ILE A 5 1.32 4.74 -20.31
N ILE A 6 0.61 5.08 -19.23
CA ILE A 6 1.23 5.81 -18.13
C ILE A 6 2.22 4.92 -17.39
N THR A 7 3.31 5.51 -16.92
CA THR A 7 4.32 4.78 -16.15
C THR A 7 3.84 4.55 -14.71
N PRO A 8 4.34 3.52 -14.01
CA PRO A 8 3.98 3.27 -12.61
C PRO A 8 4.23 4.48 -11.69
N VAL A 9 5.32 5.22 -11.93
CA VAL A 9 5.68 6.44 -11.19
C VAL A 9 4.62 7.53 -11.33
N LEU A 10 4.06 7.67 -12.53
CA LEU A 10 2.98 8.61 -12.84
C LEU A 10 1.62 8.12 -12.32
N ALA A 11 1.42 6.81 -12.24
CA ALA A 11 0.20 6.19 -11.74
C ALA A 11 0.05 6.28 -10.22
N ALA A 12 1.16 6.26 -9.47
CA ALA A 12 1.15 6.20 -8.02
C ALA A 12 0.45 7.39 -7.32
N PRO A 13 0.70 8.67 -7.70
CA PRO A 13 -0.01 9.81 -7.12
C PRO A 13 -1.53 9.74 -7.34
N ILE A 14 -1.95 9.33 -8.54
CA ILE A 14 -3.37 9.15 -8.87
C ILE A 14 -3.98 8.04 -8.00
N ALA A 15 -3.32 6.88 -7.96
CA ALA A 15 -3.81 5.74 -7.19
C ALA A 15 -3.95 6.07 -5.71
N LYS A 16 -2.98 6.82 -5.16
CA LYS A 16 -3.02 7.31 -3.78
C LYS A 16 -4.28 8.16 -3.52
N ILE A 17 -4.56 9.15 -4.37
CA ILE A 17 -5.72 10.03 -4.21
C ILE A 17 -7.03 9.23 -4.23
N ILE A 18 -7.18 8.29 -5.17
CA ILE A 18 -8.39 7.46 -5.29
C ILE A 18 -8.56 6.55 -4.07
N LEU A 19 -7.47 5.92 -3.62
CA LEU A 19 -7.50 5.05 -2.45
C LEU A 19 -7.78 5.82 -1.16
N ASP A 20 -7.16 6.99 -0.99
CA ASP A 20 -7.40 7.88 0.16
C ASP A 20 -8.88 8.28 0.24
N LYS A 21 -9.52 8.52 -0.91
CA LYS A 21 -10.94 8.87 -0.97
C LYS A 21 -11.87 7.69 -0.72
N LEU A 22 -11.55 6.50 -1.22
CA LEU A 22 -12.41 5.31 -1.07
C LEU A 22 -12.27 4.65 0.31
N TYR A 23 -11.09 4.77 0.92
CA TYR A 23 -10.74 4.15 2.19
C TYR A 23 -10.27 5.21 3.18
N GLU A 24 -11.06 6.28 3.35
CA GLU A 24 -10.78 7.37 4.29
C GLU A 24 -10.35 6.81 5.66
N GLY A 25 -9.14 7.16 6.10
CA GLY A 25 -8.50 6.62 7.32
C GLY A 25 -7.35 5.62 7.08
N ALA A 26 -7.17 5.12 5.86
CA ALA A 26 -6.06 4.23 5.50
C ALA A 26 -4.86 4.94 4.82
N GLY A 27 -5.00 6.22 4.49
CA GLY A 27 -4.16 6.89 3.50
C GLY A 27 -2.67 7.04 3.81
N SER A 28 -2.29 7.28 5.08
CA SER A 28 -0.87 7.38 5.44
C SER A 28 -0.14 6.05 5.28
N LYS A 29 -0.77 4.93 5.67
CA LYS A 29 -0.16 3.58 5.59
C LYS A 29 -0.19 3.02 4.17
N LEU A 30 -1.24 3.30 3.40
CA LEU A 30 -1.34 2.84 2.02
C LEU A 30 -0.40 3.63 1.11
N GLY A 31 -0.23 4.93 1.35
CA GLY A 31 0.63 5.80 0.54
C GLY A 31 2.09 5.33 0.48
N GLU A 32 2.67 4.96 1.62
CA GLU A 32 4.06 4.46 1.68
C GLU A 32 4.19 3.11 0.97
N LYS A 33 3.23 2.20 1.19
CA LYS A 33 3.26 0.87 0.59
C LYS A 33 2.93 0.84 -0.90
N LEU A 34 2.20 1.82 -1.42
CA LEU A 34 1.96 1.96 -2.86
C LEU A 34 3.27 2.14 -3.63
N VAL A 35 4.22 2.88 -3.05
CA VAL A 35 5.55 3.09 -3.64
C VAL A 35 6.33 1.78 -3.67
N GLU A 36 6.21 0.96 -2.63
CA GLU A 36 6.93 -0.32 -2.52
C GLU A 36 6.28 -1.46 -3.32
N ALA A 37 4.94 -1.48 -3.37
CA ALA A 37 4.19 -2.56 -4.00
C ALA A 37 4.19 -2.46 -5.53
N ALA A 38 4.39 -1.25 -6.09
CA ALA A 38 4.52 -0.93 -7.53
C ALA A 38 3.83 -1.94 -8.47
N SER A 39 2.56 -2.25 -8.18
CA SER A 39 1.89 -3.42 -8.76
C SER A 39 1.24 -3.06 -10.10
N ALA A 40 1.03 -4.08 -10.94
CA ALA A 40 0.33 -3.92 -12.22
C ALA A 40 -1.07 -3.27 -12.03
N GLN A 41 -1.67 -3.43 -10.86
CA GLN A 41 -2.96 -2.86 -10.48
C GLN A 41 -2.88 -1.35 -10.24
N ILE A 42 -1.78 -0.85 -9.65
CA ILE A 42 -1.55 0.60 -9.51
C ILE A 42 -1.44 1.24 -10.90
N GLN A 43 -0.67 0.63 -11.80
CA GLN A 43 -0.54 1.10 -13.17
C GLN A 43 -1.89 1.04 -13.91
N LYS A 44 -2.65 -0.04 -13.73
CA LYS A 44 -3.99 -0.21 -14.31
C LYS A 44 -4.96 0.86 -13.82
N LEU A 45 -5.00 1.12 -12.51
CA LEU A 45 -5.86 2.15 -11.92
C LEU A 45 -5.50 3.52 -12.49
N GLY A 46 -4.23 3.88 -12.46
CA GLY A 46 -3.80 5.15 -13.02
C GLY A 46 -4.10 5.25 -14.53
N GLN A 47 -3.99 4.17 -15.30
CA GLN A 47 -4.34 4.17 -16.72
C GLN A 47 -5.84 4.40 -16.96
N VAL A 48 -6.71 3.77 -16.16
CA VAL A 48 -8.16 3.97 -16.24
C VAL A 48 -8.50 5.43 -15.95
N VAL A 49 -7.94 5.98 -14.86
CA VAL A 49 -8.13 7.39 -14.52
C VAL A 49 -7.56 8.30 -15.60
N TRP A 50 -6.39 7.98 -16.16
CA TRP A 50 -5.80 8.73 -17.27
C TRP A 50 -6.73 8.80 -18.48
N ASN A 51 -7.22 7.64 -18.91
CA ASN A 51 -8.08 7.51 -20.07
C ASN A 51 -9.40 8.28 -19.90
N TRP A 52 -9.95 8.29 -18.68
CA TRP A 52 -11.19 8.97 -18.35
C TRP A 52 -11.00 10.48 -18.14
N CYS A 53 -10.06 10.86 -17.28
CA CYS A 53 -9.93 12.22 -16.76
C CYS A 53 -9.03 13.12 -17.61
N PHE A 54 -8.02 12.56 -18.27
CA PHE A 54 -6.88 13.35 -18.74
C PHE A 54 -6.56 13.16 -20.23
N LYS A 55 -7.01 12.06 -20.84
CA LYS A 55 -6.82 11.79 -22.27
C LYS A 55 -7.37 12.94 -23.13
N GLY A 56 -6.52 13.48 -23.99
CA GLY A 56 -6.87 14.58 -24.89
C GLY A 56 -6.90 15.97 -24.23
N LYS A 57 -6.63 16.09 -22.93
CA LYS A 57 -6.46 17.40 -22.29
C LYS A 57 -5.06 17.96 -22.56
N PRO A 58 -4.93 19.20 -23.05
CA PRO A 58 -3.63 19.81 -23.28
C PRO A 58 -2.87 19.94 -21.95
N ARG A 59 -1.58 19.58 -21.96
CA ARG A 59 -0.65 19.64 -20.81
C ARG A 59 -0.91 18.66 -19.67
N ALA A 60 -1.85 17.72 -19.81
CA ALA A 60 -2.12 16.74 -18.76
C ALA A 60 -0.87 15.91 -18.39
N ASP A 61 -0.06 15.53 -19.39
CA ASP A 61 1.19 14.79 -19.16
C ASP A 61 2.17 15.59 -18.29
N LYS A 62 2.33 16.89 -18.58
CA LYS A 62 3.24 17.78 -17.84
C LYS A 62 2.80 18.00 -16.41
N VAL A 63 1.49 18.14 -16.18
CA VAL A 63 0.92 18.29 -14.84
C VAL A 63 1.16 17.00 -14.03
N LEU A 64 1.00 15.84 -14.65
CA LEU A 64 1.29 14.55 -14.01
C LEU A 64 2.77 14.37 -13.69
N GLU A 65 3.66 14.70 -14.63
CA GLU A 65 5.11 14.64 -14.42
C GLU A 65 5.55 15.56 -13.29
N ALA A 66 5.02 16.79 -13.22
CA ALA A 66 5.29 17.71 -12.14
C ALA A 66 4.77 17.18 -10.80
N ALA A 67 3.56 16.64 -10.79
CA ALA A 67 2.96 16.05 -9.61
C ALA A 67 3.74 14.83 -9.09
N ALA A 68 4.19 13.94 -9.99
CA ALA A 68 5.02 12.79 -9.64
C ALA A 68 6.41 13.20 -9.12
N LYS A 69 6.90 14.39 -9.50
CA LYS A 69 8.13 14.99 -8.94
C LYS A 69 7.89 15.69 -7.59
N GLY A 70 6.68 15.64 -7.04
CA GLY A 70 6.33 16.21 -5.75
C GLY A 70 5.91 17.68 -5.81
N SER A 71 5.55 18.20 -6.99
CA SER A 71 5.08 19.58 -7.09
C SER A 71 3.68 19.71 -6.46
N GLU A 72 3.62 20.36 -5.30
CA GLU A 72 2.40 20.57 -4.51
C GLU A 72 1.24 21.23 -5.29
N PRO A 73 1.44 22.29 -6.10
CA PRO A 73 0.32 22.92 -6.81
C PRO A 73 -0.29 22.00 -7.86
N GLU A 74 0.52 21.26 -8.64
CA GLU A 74 0.01 20.31 -9.62
C GLU A 74 -0.61 19.07 -8.95
N LEU A 75 -0.05 18.59 -7.83
CA LEU A 75 -0.66 17.53 -7.03
C LEU A 75 -2.05 17.93 -6.52
N LYS A 76 -2.17 19.14 -5.97
CA LYS A 76 -3.44 19.67 -5.47
C LYS A 76 -4.45 19.84 -6.60
N GLN A 77 -4.01 20.33 -7.77
CA GLN A 77 -4.87 20.45 -8.94
C GLN A 77 -5.42 19.08 -9.40
N ILE A 78 -4.57 18.06 -9.48
CA ILE A 78 -5.00 16.69 -9.81
C ILE A 78 -5.96 16.17 -8.74
N GLN A 79 -5.64 16.39 -7.46
CA GLN A 79 -6.45 15.96 -6.34
C GLN A 79 -7.86 16.58 -6.38
N ASP A 80 -7.97 17.90 -6.49
CA ASP A 80 -9.26 18.59 -6.55
C ASP A 80 -10.11 18.09 -7.74
N TYR A 81 -9.48 17.87 -8.89
CA TYR A 81 -10.16 17.33 -10.06
C TYR A 81 -10.67 15.91 -9.83
N LEU A 82 -9.83 15.02 -9.31
CA LEU A 82 -10.18 13.63 -9.06
C LEU A 82 -11.23 13.49 -7.97
N LEU A 83 -11.15 14.28 -6.90
CA LEU A 83 -12.15 14.28 -5.83
C LEU A 83 -13.54 14.67 -6.35
N LYS A 84 -13.61 15.63 -7.27
CA LYS A 84 -14.86 15.98 -7.96
C LYS A 84 -15.34 14.86 -8.89
N GLU A 85 -14.44 14.25 -9.64
CA GLU A 85 -14.80 13.14 -10.53
C GLU A 85 -15.28 11.91 -9.75
N MET A 86 -14.79 11.71 -8.52
CA MET A 86 -15.26 10.67 -7.60
C MET A 86 -16.70 10.89 -7.10
N GLU A 87 -17.34 12.03 -7.41
CA GLU A 87 -18.78 12.22 -7.20
C GLU A 87 -19.60 11.62 -8.37
N ASN A 88 -18.97 11.28 -9.50
CA ASN A 88 -19.62 10.65 -10.63
C ASN A 88 -19.72 9.12 -10.42
N PRO A 89 -20.94 8.54 -10.36
CA PRO A 89 -21.11 7.12 -10.09
C PRO A 89 -20.52 6.21 -11.18
N GLU A 90 -20.51 6.65 -12.45
CA GLU A 90 -19.90 5.88 -13.53
C GLU A 90 -18.39 5.81 -13.35
N PHE A 91 -17.76 6.93 -12.98
CA PHE A 91 -16.34 6.97 -12.68
C PHE A 91 -15.98 6.04 -11.51
N VAL A 92 -16.71 6.17 -10.40
CA VAL A 92 -16.52 5.33 -9.21
C VAL A 92 -16.64 3.84 -9.55
N SER A 93 -17.64 3.47 -10.35
CA SER A 93 -17.86 2.06 -10.74
C SER A 93 -16.68 1.43 -11.49
N MET A 94 -15.88 2.24 -12.20
CA MET A 94 -14.69 1.74 -12.90
C MET A 94 -13.47 1.66 -12.00
N VAL A 95 -13.27 2.63 -11.09
CA VAL A 95 -12.05 2.72 -10.28
C VAL A 95 -12.13 1.91 -8.99
N GLN A 96 -13.31 1.79 -8.39
CA GLN A 96 -13.53 1.08 -7.12
C GLN A 96 -13.09 -0.39 -7.14
N PRO A 97 -13.41 -1.24 -8.15
CA PRO A 97 -12.97 -2.63 -8.13
C PRO A 97 -11.44 -2.76 -8.17
N ILE A 98 -10.77 -1.89 -8.93
CA ILE A 98 -9.30 -1.89 -9.03
C ILE A 98 -8.68 -1.38 -7.73
N ALA A 99 -9.25 -0.34 -7.13
CA ALA A 99 -8.84 0.17 -5.83
C ALA A 99 -8.99 -0.90 -4.74
N GLN A 100 -10.06 -1.70 -4.78
CA GLN A 100 -10.25 -2.83 -3.87
C GLN A 100 -9.20 -3.92 -4.05
N GLU A 101 -8.84 -4.27 -5.29
CA GLU A 101 -7.74 -5.20 -5.56
C GLU A 101 -6.42 -4.69 -4.96
N ILE A 102 -6.10 -3.41 -5.16
CA ILE A 102 -4.90 -2.79 -4.59
C ILE A 102 -4.95 -2.83 -3.06
N TYR A 103 -6.07 -2.44 -2.46
CA TYR A 103 -6.26 -2.47 -1.01
C TYR A 103 -6.03 -3.87 -0.43
N GLN A 104 -6.59 -4.92 -1.04
CA GLN A 104 -6.39 -6.29 -0.60
C GLN A 104 -4.93 -6.73 -0.68
N VAL A 105 -4.22 -6.36 -1.75
CA VAL A 105 -2.78 -6.63 -1.88
C VAL A 105 -2.01 -5.94 -0.76
N LEU A 106 -2.28 -4.65 -0.50
CA LEU A 106 -1.58 -3.86 0.50
C LEU A 106 -1.84 -4.33 1.93
N VAL A 107 -3.09 -4.72 2.26
CA VAL A 107 -3.46 -5.28 3.56
C VAL A 107 -2.82 -6.65 3.78
N ARG A 108 -2.83 -7.53 2.77
CA ARG A 108 -2.13 -8.83 2.87
C ARG A 108 -0.63 -8.66 3.03
N PHE A 109 -0.04 -7.65 2.41
CA PHE A 109 1.38 -7.30 2.61
C PHE A 109 1.65 -6.90 4.07
N ASP A 110 0.70 -6.26 4.75
CA ASP A 110 0.78 -5.97 6.19
C ASP A 110 0.68 -7.25 7.02
N GLU A 111 -0.29 -8.12 6.75
CA GLU A 111 -0.46 -9.38 7.49
C GLU A 111 0.74 -10.32 7.35
N VAL A 112 1.37 -10.40 6.17
CA VAL A 112 2.55 -11.27 5.97
C VAL A 112 3.77 -10.71 6.68
N ASN A 113 3.96 -9.39 6.72
CA ASN A 113 5.06 -8.76 7.46
C ASN A 113 4.79 -8.68 8.98
N ALA A 114 3.52 -8.67 9.41
CA ALA A 114 3.12 -8.69 10.82
C ALA A 114 3.06 -10.11 11.40
N ARG A 115 3.05 -11.15 10.56
CA ARG A 115 3.26 -12.53 11.00
C ARG A 115 4.73 -12.69 11.38
N ASN A 116 5.01 -12.60 12.67
CA ASN A 116 6.15 -13.26 13.28
C ASN A 116 6.20 -14.69 12.72
N VAL A 117 7.10 -14.97 11.79
CA VAL A 117 7.29 -16.32 11.26
C VAL A 117 8.04 -17.10 12.35
N GLN A 118 7.29 -17.64 13.32
CA GLN A 118 7.82 -18.67 14.21
C GLN A 118 8.04 -19.93 13.35
N GLN A 119 9.25 -20.07 12.80
CA GLN A 119 9.69 -21.35 12.28
C GLN A 119 9.99 -22.26 13.48
N ILE A 120 9.00 -23.05 13.88
CA ILE A 120 9.21 -24.15 14.82
C ILE A 120 9.75 -25.33 14.02
N PHE A 121 11.07 -25.43 13.91
CA PHE A 121 11.70 -26.70 13.59
C PHE A 121 12.01 -27.42 14.90
N THR A 122 11.31 -28.53 15.12
CA THR A 122 11.71 -29.58 16.08
C THR A 122 11.91 -29.10 17.53
N GLY A 123 10.97 -28.31 18.06
CA GLY A 123 10.79 -28.16 19.52
C GLY A 123 11.46 -26.97 20.20
N GLN A 124 12.10 -26.04 19.49
CA GLN A 124 12.53 -24.77 20.09
C GLN A 124 12.00 -23.57 19.28
N GLY A 125 11.01 -22.88 19.85
CA GLY A 125 10.49 -21.63 19.32
C GLY A 125 11.35 -20.47 19.83
N LEU A 126 12.11 -19.84 18.94
CA LEU A 126 12.77 -18.57 19.22
C LEU A 126 11.93 -17.44 18.61
N GLN A 127 11.55 -16.48 19.45
CA GLN A 127 10.87 -15.25 19.01
C GLN A 127 11.75 -14.07 19.38
N VAL A 128 12.21 -13.33 18.37
CA VAL A 128 12.99 -12.10 18.57
C VAL A 128 12.15 -10.95 18.05
N ASN A 129 11.61 -10.15 18.97
CA ASN A 129 10.70 -9.05 18.64
C ASN A 129 11.40 -7.68 18.53
N ASP A 130 12.71 -7.62 18.71
CA ASP A 130 13.48 -6.38 18.60
C ASP A 130 14.99 -6.68 18.36
N PRO A 131 15.66 -6.07 17.36
CA PRO A 131 17.06 -6.34 17.04
C PRO A 131 18.06 -5.82 18.09
N LYS A 132 17.63 -5.05 19.10
CA LYS A 132 18.44 -4.58 20.23
C LYS A 132 18.11 -5.27 21.55
N SER A 133 17.10 -6.14 21.59
CA SER A 133 16.73 -6.86 22.82
C SER A 133 17.65 -8.03 23.10
N GLN A 134 17.92 -8.29 24.38
CA GLN A 134 18.70 -9.44 24.81
C GLN A 134 17.99 -10.74 24.43
N VAL A 135 18.67 -11.57 23.64
CA VAL A 135 18.18 -12.90 23.26
C VAL A 135 18.65 -13.90 24.31
N ILE A 136 17.71 -14.53 25.02
CA ILE A 136 18.01 -15.65 25.91
C ILE A 136 17.95 -16.94 25.07
N GLN A 137 19.12 -17.48 24.73
CA GLN A 137 19.22 -18.81 24.12
C GLN A 137 19.36 -19.85 25.23
N THR A 138 18.43 -20.79 25.26
CA THR A 138 18.35 -21.84 26.28
C THR A 138 18.65 -23.20 25.65
N GLY A 139 19.53 -23.99 26.28
CA GLY A 139 19.84 -25.34 25.83
C GLY A 139 18.68 -26.33 26.01
N SER A 140 18.79 -27.51 25.43
CA SER A 140 17.71 -28.51 25.28
C SER A 140 17.05 -29.02 26.58
N ASN A 141 17.56 -28.64 27.76
CA ASN A 141 17.07 -29.10 29.07
C ASN A 141 16.74 -27.95 30.05
N ALA A 142 16.60 -26.70 29.59
CA ALA A 142 16.22 -25.64 30.51
C ALA A 142 14.74 -25.78 30.90
N LYS A 143 14.49 -25.82 32.21
CA LYS A 143 13.15 -25.74 32.78
C LYS A 143 12.98 -24.38 33.41
N PHE A 144 11.97 -23.64 32.96
CA PHE A 144 11.58 -22.37 33.55
C PHE A 144 10.35 -22.59 34.41
N TYR A 145 10.47 -22.36 35.70
CA TYR A 145 9.35 -22.43 36.63
C TYR A 145 8.83 -21.01 36.89
N PHE A 146 7.54 -20.82 36.66
CA PHE A 146 6.83 -19.59 36.98
C PHE A 146 5.72 -19.93 37.98
N GLY A 147 5.91 -19.50 39.24
CA GLY A 147 5.07 -19.89 40.39
C GLY A 147 5.81 -20.76 41.40
N ALA A 148 5.21 -20.99 42.58
CA ALA A 148 5.82 -21.78 43.64
C ALA A 148 6.02 -23.24 43.19
N GLN A 149 7.24 -23.73 43.35
CA GLN A 149 7.65 -25.09 42.99
C GLN A 149 6.89 -26.11 43.87
N PRO A 150 6.40 -27.24 43.32
CA PRO A 150 6.03 -28.36 44.16
C PRO A 150 7.30 -28.97 44.76
N GLU A 151 7.32 -29.13 46.09
CA GLU A 151 8.30 -29.94 46.80
C GLU A 151 8.10 -31.42 46.43
N ASP A 152 9.19 -32.15 46.25
CA ASP A 152 9.22 -33.60 45.98
C ASP A 152 8.62 -34.42 47.14
#